data_AF-A0A9E2IDS7-F1
#
_entry.id   AF-A0A9E2IDS7-F1
#
_cell.length_a   1.000
_cell.length_b   1.000
_cell.length_c   1.000
_cell.angle_alpha   90.00
_cell.angle_beta   90.00
_cell.angle_gamma   90.00
#
_symmetry.space_group_name_H-M   'P 1'
#
loop_
_entity.id
_entity.type
_entity.pdbx_description
1 polymer ?
#
loop_
_entity_poly.entity_id
_entity_poly.type
_entity_poly.pdbx_seq_one_letter_code
_entity_poly.pdbx_strand_id
1 'polypeptide(L)'
;ESFTVYGDGKQTRSFCYVSDLVKGILKLMKSDCHEPVNLGNPVEKTILALAEKIKQITGSDSEVILKKLPLDDPKLRRPDISKAKEKLGWIPEVSLDDGLKRTVEWFENKL
;
A
#
# COMPACT_ATOMS: atom_id res chain seq x y z
N GLU A 1 11.87 11.94 -17.02
CA GLU A 1 11.47 13.16 -16.30
C GLU A 1 11.55 12.91 -14.80
N SER A 2 11.77 13.92 -13.96
CA SER A 2 11.82 13.74 -12.49
C SER A 2 10.45 13.47 -11.88
N PHE A 3 10.38 12.77 -10.74
CA PHE A 3 9.16 12.65 -9.93
C PHE A 3 9.37 13.13 -8.49
N THR A 4 8.27 13.41 -7.80
CA THR A 4 8.31 14.06 -6.48
C THR A 4 8.00 13.08 -5.35
N VAL A 5 8.77 13.18 -4.26
CA VAL A 5 8.42 12.67 -2.93
C VAL A 5 8.18 13.86 -2.02
N TYR A 6 6.99 13.92 -1.41
CA TYR A 6 6.69 14.94 -0.40
C TYR A 6 7.19 14.48 0.97
N GLY A 7 7.81 15.39 1.74
CA GLY A 7 8.53 15.09 2.98
C GLY A 7 9.99 14.70 2.76
N ASP A 8 10.61 14.17 3.82
CA ASP A 8 11.97 13.62 3.77
C ASP A 8 12.00 12.15 3.32
N GLY A 9 10.82 11.59 2.97
CA GLY A 9 10.65 10.22 2.51
C GLY A 9 10.70 9.17 3.62
N LYS A 10 10.93 9.56 4.89
CA LYS A 10 10.98 8.65 6.04
C LYS A 10 9.61 8.30 6.60
N GLN A 11 8.59 9.09 6.27
CA GLN A 11 7.21 8.76 6.62
C GLN A 11 6.82 7.40 6.05
N THR A 12 6.09 6.64 6.84
CA THR A 12 5.69 5.28 6.49
C THR A 12 4.25 5.23 6.00
N ARG A 13 3.98 4.32 5.08
CA ARG A 13 2.65 3.96 4.63
C ARG A 13 2.53 2.45 4.57
N SER A 14 1.31 1.98 4.74
CA SER A 14 0.95 0.60 4.47
C SER A 14 0.17 0.50 3.16
N PHE A 15 0.48 -0.52 2.36
CA PHE A 15 -0.12 -0.75 1.05
C PHE A 15 -0.77 -2.13 1.02
N CYS A 16 -2.07 -2.17 0.72
CA CYS A 16 -2.82 -3.40 0.55
C CYS A 16 -3.11 -3.60 -0.93
N TYR A 17 -2.76 -4.75 -1.48
CA TYR A 17 -3.06 -5.04 -2.88
C TYR A 17 -4.56 -5.31 -3.07
N VAL A 18 -5.09 -4.89 -4.22
CA VAL A 18 -6.54 -4.85 -4.46
C VAL A 18 -7.22 -6.22 -4.32
N SER A 19 -6.57 -7.31 -4.74
CA SER A 19 -7.17 -8.65 -4.61
C SER A 19 -7.40 -9.05 -3.16
N ASP A 20 -6.50 -8.68 -2.26
CA ASP A 20 -6.63 -9.01 -0.85
C ASP A 20 -7.73 -8.18 -0.19
N LEU A 21 -7.78 -6.88 -0.52
CA LEU A 21 -8.85 -6.01 -0.04
C LEU A 21 -10.22 -6.52 -0.47
N VAL A 22 -10.38 -6.91 -1.74
CA VAL A 22 -11.65 -7.48 -2.26
C VAL A 22 -12.00 -8.78 -1.54
N LYS A 23 -11.05 -9.70 -1.34
CA LYS A 23 -11.27 -10.92 -0.54
C LYS A 23 -11.75 -10.58 0.88
N GLY A 24 -11.16 -9.56 1.50
CA GLY A 24 -11.52 -9.10 2.84
C GLY A 24 -12.94 -8.55 2.91
N ILE A 25 -13.31 -7.69 1.95
CA ILE A 25 -14.66 -7.12 1.84
C ILE A 25 -15.70 -8.23 1.67
N LEU A 26 -15.44 -9.20 0.78
CA LEU A 26 -16.34 -10.33 0.57
C LEU A 26 -16.50 -11.21 1.81
N LYS A 27 -15.43 -11.40 2.59
CA LYS A 27 -15.50 -12.13 3.86
C LYS A 27 -16.30 -11.37 4.90
N LEU A 28 -16.08 -10.07 5.05
CA LEU A 28 -16.84 -9.22 5.98
C LEU A 28 -18.34 -9.23 5.63
N MET A 29 -18.67 -9.06 4.35
CA MET A 29 -20.05 -9.07 3.85
C MET A 29 -20.79 -10.37 4.15
N LYS A 30 -20.09 -11.50 4.23
CA LYS A 30 -20.65 -12.84 4.50
C LYS A 30 -20.58 -13.23 5.98
N SER A 31 -20.03 -12.38 6.84
CA SER A 31 -19.84 -12.64 8.27
C SER A 31 -21.02 -12.10 9.09
N ASP A 32 -21.14 -12.57 10.33
CA ASP A 32 -22.05 -12.01 11.34
C ASP A 32 -21.42 -10.81 12.09
N CYS A 33 -20.33 -10.22 11.57
CA CYS A 33 -19.67 -9.07 12.19
C CYS A 33 -20.37 -7.76 11.80
N HIS A 34 -20.98 -7.10 12.78
CA HIS A 34 -21.70 -5.82 12.60
C HIS A 34 -20.90 -4.59 13.05
N GLU A 35 -19.62 -4.76 13.39
CA GLU A 35 -18.74 -3.69 13.83
C GLU A 35 -17.80 -3.23 12.70
N PRO A 36 -17.23 -2.03 12.77
CA PRO A 36 -16.14 -1.64 11.89
C PRO A 36 -14.95 -2.62 11.99
N VAL A 37 -14.45 -3.06 10.84
CA VAL A 37 -13.28 -3.94 10.69
C VAL A 37 -12.28 -3.29 9.75
N ASN A 38 -11.04 -3.11 10.22
CA ASN A 38 -9.95 -2.64 9.37
C ASN A 38 -9.53 -3.75 8.39
N LEU A 39 -9.60 -3.45 7.09
CA LEU A 39 -9.07 -4.30 6.04
C LEU A 39 -7.90 -3.57 5.38
N GLY A 40 -6.70 -4.10 5.55
CA GLY A 40 -5.49 -3.52 5.01
C GLY A 40 -4.28 -4.39 5.29
N ASN A 41 -3.09 -3.85 5.00
CA ASN A 41 -1.83 -4.52 5.27
C ASN A 41 -1.14 -3.84 6.46
N PRO A 42 -0.76 -4.55 7.55
CA PRO A 42 -0.07 -3.93 8.67
C PRO A 42 1.42 -3.67 8.39
N VAL A 43 1.96 -4.18 7.28
CA VAL A 43 3.36 -3.97 6.89
C VAL A 43 3.55 -2.53 6.42
N GLU A 44 4.52 -1.85 7.03
CA GLU A 44 4.87 -0.48 6.70
C GLU A 44 6.07 -0.43 5.76
N LYS A 45 6.08 0.57 4.88
CA LYS A 45 7.21 0.92 4.03
C LYS A 45 7.39 2.43 4.03
N THR A 46 8.64 2.90 4.05
CA THR A 46 8.91 4.33 3.86
C THR A 46 8.59 4.73 2.43
N ILE A 47 8.16 5.99 2.22
CA ILE A 47 7.88 6.49 0.88
C ILE A 47 9.13 6.46 -0.01
N LEU A 48 10.31 6.77 0.57
CA LEU A 48 11.55 6.69 -0.20
C LEU A 48 11.85 5.25 -0.65
N ALA A 49 11.65 4.25 0.22
CA ALA A 49 11.89 2.86 -0.16
C ALA A 49 10.85 2.35 -1.18
N LEU A 50 9.63 2.90 -1.18
CA LEU A 50 8.65 2.64 -2.23
C LEU A 50 9.11 3.25 -3.58
N ALA A 51 9.56 4.50 -3.57
CA ALA A 51 10.04 5.20 -4.77
C ALA A 51 11.20 4.45 -5.42
N GLU A 52 12.21 4.05 -4.64
CA GLU A 52 13.34 3.25 -5.13
C GLU A 52 12.90 1.90 -5.69
N LYS A 53 11.91 1.25 -5.05
CA LYS A 53 11.39 -0.03 -5.53
C LYS A 53 10.69 0.12 -6.88
N ILE A 54 9.92 1.18 -7.07
CA ILE A 54 9.26 1.47 -8.35
C ILE A 54 10.31 1.71 -9.43
N LYS A 55 11.34 2.53 -9.17
CA LYS A 55 12.45 2.75 -10.11
C LYS A 55 13.14 1.45 -10.50
N GLN A 56 13.39 0.58 -9.53
CA GLN A 56 14.01 -0.72 -9.77
C GLN A 56 13.14 -1.61 -10.67
N ILE A 57 11.82 -1.65 -10.44
CA ILE A 57 10.91 -2.49 -11.23
C ILE A 57 10.76 -1.97 -12.66
N THR A 58 10.69 -0.64 -12.84
CA THR A 58 10.50 -0.02 -14.16
C THR A 58 11.81 0.18 -14.93
N GLY A 59 12.97 -0.03 -14.30
CA GLY A 59 14.27 0.32 -14.87
C GLY A 59 14.48 1.82 -15.07
N SER A 60 13.70 2.66 -14.39
CA SER A 60 13.72 4.11 -14.57
C SER A 60 14.92 4.78 -13.89
N ASP A 61 15.58 5.68 -14.62
CA ASP A 61 16.66 6.55 -14.14
C ASP A 61 16.14 7.88 -13.57
N SER A 62 14.81 8.08 -13.52
CA SER A 62 14.18 9.34 -13.14
C SER A 62 14.62 9.83 -11.76
N GLU A 63 14.96 11.12 -11.67
CA GLU A 63 15.39 11.75 -10.42
C GLU A 63 14.23 11.87 -9.42
N VAL A 64 14.53 11.65 -8.13
CA VAL A 64 13.60 11.84 -7.02
C VAL A 64 13.80 13.23 -6.43
N ILE A 65 12.79 14.09 -6.56
CA ILE A 65 12.80 15.44 -5.99
C ILE A 65 12.02 15.45 -4.67
N LEU A 66 12.65 15.90 -3.59
CA LEU A 66 12.00 16.09 -2.30
C LEU A 66 11.27 17.44 -2.24
N LYS A 67 10.00 17.45 -1.83
CA LYS A 67 9.21 18.66 -1.57
C LYS A 67 8.69 18.68 -0.14
N LYS A 68 8.26 19.84 0.37
CA LYS A 68 7.71 19.96 1.73
C LYS A 68 6.46 19.08 1.90
N LEU A 69 6.36 18.35 3.02
CA LEU A 69 5.17 17.57 3.37
C LEU A 69 4.00 18.54 3.66
N PRO A 70 2.79 18.29 3.12
CA PRO A 70 1.61 19.04 3.55
C PRO A 70 1.38 18.92 5.06
N LEU A 71 0.93 20.01 5.70
CA LEU A 71 0.72 20.06 7.15
C LEU A 71 -0.30 19.01 7.65
N ASP A 72 -1.29 18.68 6.81
CA ASP A 72 -2.40 17.78 7.17
C ASP A 72 -2.12 16.30 6.86
N ASP A 73 -0.92 15.93 6.41
CA ASP A 73 -0.63 14.52 6.11
C ASP A 73 -0.21 13.75 7.37
N PRO A 74 -0.99 12.74 7.83
CA PRO A 74 -0.62 11.93 8.98
C PRO A 74 0.73 11.25 8.76
N LYS A 75 1.57 11.29 9.80
CA LYS A 75 2.93 10.71 9.77
C LYS A 75 2.92 9.18 9.75
N LEU A 76 1.88 8.56 10.31
CA LEU A 76 1.72 7.11 10.42
C LEU A 76 0.36 6.68 9.86
N ARG A 77 0.35 5.66 8.98
CA ARG A 77 -0.86 5.00 8.49
C ARG A 77 -0.65 3.49 8.44
N ARG A 78 -0.84 2.83 9.59
CA ARG A 78 -0.75 1.37 9.75
C ARG A 78 -2.05 0.82 10.35
N PRO A 79 -2.82 0.01 9.63
CA PRO A 79 -4.04 -0.60 10.17
C PRO A 79 -3.71 -1.71 11.17
N ASP A 80 -4.41 -1.72 12.31
CA ASP A 80 -4.51 -2.92 13.15
C ASP A 80 -5.60 -3.83 12.58
N ILE A 81 -5.20 -5.03 12.14
CA ILE A 81 -6.07 -6.01 11.49
C ILE A 81 -6.44 -7.19 12.40
N SER A 82 -6.21 -7.09 13.71
CA SER A 82 -6.50 -8.17 14.67
C SER A 82 -7.96 -8.64 14.58
N LYS A 83 -8.92 -7.72 14.47
CA LYS A 83 -10.34 -8.03 14.31
C LYS A 83 -10.63 -8.78 12.99
N ALA A 84 -9.98 -8.41 11.89
CA ALA A 84 -10.16 -9.10 10.61
C ALA A 84 -9.60 -10.54 10.65
N LYS A 85 -8.46 -10.73 11.33
CA LYS A 85 -7.89 -12.06 11.54
C LYS A 85 -8.79 -12.93 12.40
N GLU A 86 -9.28 -12.40 13.52
CA GLU A 86 -10.11 -13.15 14.48
C GLU A 86 -11.51 -13.44 13.93
N LYS A 87 -12.22 -12.43 13.43
CA LYS A 87 -13.64 -12.55 13.05
C LYS A 87 -13.84 -13.10 11.64
N LEU A 88 -12.89 -12.87 10.73
CA LEU A 88 -13.04 -13.21 9.30
C LEU A 88 -12.05 -14.30 8.86
N GLY A 89 -11.07 -14.65 9.68
CA GLY A 89 -9.93 -15.47 9.26
C GLY A 89 -9.24 -14.88 8.04
N TRP A 90 -9.17 -13.54 7.95
CA TRP A 90 -8.61 -12.83 6.80
C TRP A 90 -7.29 -12.17 7.17
N ILE A 91 -6.31 -12.33 6.28
CA ILE A 91 -5.03 -11.63 6.26
C ILE A 91 -4.68 -11.32 4.79
N PRO A 92 -3.97 -10.22 4.49
CA PRO A 92 -3.43 -9.99 3.16
C PRO A 92 -2.29 -10.97 2.86
N GLU A 93 -2.20 -11.43 1.61
CA GLU A 93 -1.28 -12.48 1.16
C GLU A 93 -0.30 -11.97 0.11
N VAL A 94 -0.68 -10.93 -0.63
CA VAL A 94 0.15 -10.34 -1.70
C VAL A 94 1.17 -9.39 -1.08
N SER A 95 2.45 -9.70 -1.30
CA SER A 95 3.55 -8.84 -0.88
C SER A 95 3.51 -7.50 -1.61
N LEU A 96 4.11 -6.45 -1.02
CA LEU A 96 4.25 -5.16 -1.70
C LEU A 96 5.00 -5.31 -3.04
N ASP A 97 6.04 -6.14 -3.06
CA ASP A 97 6.87 -6.35 -4.24
C ASP A 97 6.08 -7.00 -5.38
N ASP A 98 5.28 -8.03 -5.09
CA ASP A 98 4.45 -8.69 -6.10
C ASP A 98 3.31 -7.78 -6.56
N GLY A 99 2.69 -7.06 -5.63
CA GLY A 99 1.65 -6.08 -5.94
C GLY A 99 2.16 -4.98 -6.87
N LEU A 100 3.37 -4.44 -6.61
CA LEU A 100 4.00 -3.43 -7.45
C LEU A 100 4.34 -3.95 -8.85
N LYS A 101 4.93 -5.15 -8.96
CA LYS A 101 5.23 -5.75 -10.28
C LYS A 101 3.98 -5.87 -11.15
N ARG A 102 2.90 -6.44 -10.59
CA ARG A 102 1.61 -6.57 -11.30
C ARG A 102 1.00 -5.21 -11.66
N THR A 103 1.18 -4.22 -10.78
CA THR A 103 0.67 -2.86 -11.03
C THR A 103 1.43 -2.19 -12.17
N VAL A 104 2.76 -2.28 -12.18
CA VAL A 104 3.61 -1.75 -13.27
C VAL A 104 3.27 -2.43 -14.59
N GLU A 105 3.23 -3.76 -14.62
CA GLU A 105 2.85 -4.53 -15.82
C GLU A 105 1.48 -4.12 -16.36
N TRP A 106 0.51 -3.85 -15.47
CA TRP A 106 -0.80 -3.35 -15.89
C TRP A 106 -0.72 -1.97 -16.56
N PHE A 107 0.10 -1.05 -16.04
CA PHE A 107 0.30 0.27 -16.64
C PHE A 107 1.05 0.19 -17.98
N GLU A 108 2.05 -0.68 -18.11
CA GLU A 108 2.79 -0.88 -19.36
C GLU A 108 1.89 -1.39 -20.49
N ASN A 109 0.89 -2.22 -20.18
CA ASN A 109 -0.08 -2.72 -21.16
C ASN A 109 -1.23 -1.73 -21.45
N LYS A 110 -1.28 -0.58 -20.79
CA LYS A 110 -2.32 0.45 -20.96
C LYS A 110 -1.84 1.70 -21.68
N LEU A 111 -0.52 1.90 -21.74
CA LEU A 111 0.16 2.97 -22.47
C LEU A 111 0.46 2.52 -23.90
#